data_AF-A0A8J5KSS6-F1
#
_entry.id   AF-A0A8J5KSS6-F1
#
_cell.length_a   1.000
_cell.length_b   1.000
_cell.length_c   1.000
_cell.angle_alpha   90.00
_cell.angle_beta   90.00
_cell.angle_gamma   90.00
#
_symmetry.space_group_name_H-M   'P 1'
#
loop_
_entity.id
_entity.type
_entity.pdbx_description
1 polymer ?
#
loop_
_entity_poly.entity_id
_entity_poly.type
_entity_poly.pdbx_seq_one_letter_code
_entity_poly.pdbx_strand_id
1 'polypeptide(L)'
;MFRHLSVLLLVSASSTVAEDGGDAYEVLCSHGLPIGLLPKGVQEFRIDGDSRFEVRLPSPCTAKFDGEVLYNATVSGTISPGQIASLSGISAQDLFLWFLVRAIRLDDQASGIIHFDVGVVDK
;
A
#
# COMPACT_ATOMS: atom_id res chain seq x y z
N MET A 1 -11.14 63.23 -1.59
CA MET A 1 -10.56 62.27 -2.58
C MET A 1 -9.06 62.29 -2.32
N PHE A 2 -8.46 61.32 -1.64
CA PHE A 2 -8.11 59.99 -2.16
C PHE A 2 -8.27 58.93 -1.07
N ARG A 3 -9.04 57.88 -1.41
CA ARG A 3 -9.02 56.59 -0.72
C ARG A 3 -7.77 55.83 -1.18
N HIS A 4 -7.63 54.60 -0.68
CA HIS A 4 -6.79 53.49 -1.14
C HIS A 4 -5.64 53.15 -0.20
N LEU A 5 -5.45 51.92 0.26
CA LEU A 5 -6.28 50.74 0.43
C LEU A 5 -5.35 49.81 1.24
N SER A 6 -5.68 49.45 2.48
CA SER A 6 -4.91 48.46 3.24
C SER A 6 -4.89 47.13 2.48
N VAL A 7 -3.71 46.68 2.08
CA VAL A 7 -3.50 45.34 1.54
C VAL A 7 -3.39 44.39 2.73
N LEU A 8 -4.48 43.66 3.01
CA LEU A 8 -4.47 42.52 3.92
C LEU A 8 -3.82 41.34 3.19
N LEU A 9 -2.62 40.96 3.63
CA LEU A 9 -1.95 39.74 3.18
C LEU A 9 -2.74 38.54 3.75
N LEU A 10 -3.52 37.88 2.89
CA LEU A 10 -4.09 36.57 3.18
C LEU A 10 -2.96 35.54 3.13
N VAL A 11 -2.51 35.09 4.31
CA VAL A 11 -1.75 33.86 4.45
C VAL A 11 -2.68 32.71 4.09
N SER A 12 -2.44 32.08 2.94
CA SER A 12 -3.07 30.81 2.60
C SER A 12 -2.35 29.71 3.36
N ALA A 13 -2.95 29.21 4.44
CA ALA A 13 -2.56 27.95 5.03
C ALA A 13 -3.04 26.82 4.09
N SER A 14 -2.10 26.15 3.41
CA SER A 14 -2.42 24.95 2.64
C SER A 14 -2.74 23.82 3.62
N SER A 15 -4.03 23.57 3.84
CA SER A 15 -4.49 22.34 4.47
C SER A 15 -4.34 21.21 3.44
N THR A 16 -3.33 20.36 3.62
CA THR A 16 -3.28 19.07 2.90
C THR A 16 -4.45 18.24 3.42
N VAL A 17 -5.52 18.16 2.63
CA VAL A 17 -6.56 17.17 2.80
C VAL A 17 -5.88 15.82 2.67
N ALA A 18 -5.88 15.04 3.76
CA ALA A 18 -5.53 13.63 3.69
C ALA A 18 -6.62 12.96 2.86
N GLU A 19 -6.32 12.71 1.59
CA GLU A 19 -7.17 11.91 0.72
C GLU A 19 -7.27 10.50 1.32
N ASP A 20 -8.51 10.11 1.58
CA ASP A 20 -8.97 8.87 2.21
C ASP A 20 -8.55 7.65 1.40
N GLY A 21 -7.33 7.15 1.54
CA GLY A 21 -6.84 5.84 1.07
C GLY A 21 -7.00 5.50 -0.43
N GLY A 22 -7.68 6.33 -1.24
CA GLY A 22 -8.09 6.06 -2.60
C GLY A 22 -6.92 5.87 -3.54
N ASP A 23 -5.87 6.65 -3.32
CA ASP A 23 -4.62 6.58 -4.09
C ASP A 23 -3.95 5.20 -3.98
N ALA A 24 -3.96 4.58 -2.80
CA ALA A 24 -3.37 3.25 -2.62
C ALA A 24 -4.09 2.18 -3.46
N TYR A 25 -5.42 2.17 -3.42
CA TYR A 25 -6.23 1.18 -4.14
C TYR A 25 -6.25 1.46 -5.65
N GLU A 26 -6.24 2.73 -6.06
CA GLU A 26 -6.11 3.13 -7.46
C GLU A 26 -4.77 2.70 -8.04
N VAL A 27 -3.67 2.91 -7.31
CA VAL A 27 -2.33 2.45 -7.71
C VAL A 27 -2.27 0.93 -7.84
N LEU A 28 -2.89 0.15 -6.95
CA LEU A 28 -3.01 -1.31 -7.15
C LEU A 28 -3.73 -1.63 -8.46
N CYS A 29 -4.89 -1.02 -8.68
CA CYS A 29 -5.71 -1.26 -9.85
C CYS A 29 -4.99 -0.88 -11.15
N SER A 30 -4.30 0.25 -11.19
CA SER A 30 -3.55 0.73 -12.37
C SER A 30 -2.38 -0.17 -12.73
N HIS A 31 -1.86 -0.93 -11.77
CA HIS A 31 -0.82 -1.94 -11.98
C HIS A 31 -1.38 -3.36 -12.17
N GLY A 32 -2.70 -3.49 -12.33
CA GLY A 32 -3.36 -4.79 -12.57
C GLY A 32 -3.45 -5.69 -11.34
N LEU A 33 -3.25 -5.14 -10.14
CA LEU A 33 -3.39 -5.86 -8.88
C LEU A 33 -4.79 -5.68 -8.28
N PRO A 34 -5.37 -6.71 -7.63
CA PRO A 34 -6.65 -6.58 -6.96
C PRO A 34 -6.60 -5.57 -5.82
N ILE A 35 -7.61 -4.68 -5.73
CA ILE A 35 -7.70 -3.67 -4.65
C ILE A 35 -7.78 -4.27 -3.23
N GLY A 36 -8.19 -5.55 -3.13
CA GLY A 36 -8.26 -6.29 -1.87
C GLY A 36 -6.92 -6.75 -1.31
N LEU A 37 -5.80 -6.45 -1.99
CA LEU A 37 -4.47 -6.84 -1.54
C LEU A 37 -3.97 -6.06 -0.32
N LEU A 38 -4.49 -4.84 -0.13
CA LEU A 38 -4.25 -4.04 1.06
C LEU A 38 -5.52 -4.02 1.94
N PRO A 39 -5.37 -4.03 3.29
CA PRO A 39 -6.48 -3.86 4.20
C PRO A 39 -7.25 -2.57 3.95
N LYS A 40 -8.54 -2.56 4.32
CA LYS A 40 -9.34 -1.34 4.31
C LYS A 40 -8.85 -0.36 5.38
N GLY A 41 -9.03 0.94 5.11
CA GLY A 41 -8.72 1.99 6.08
C GLY A 41 -7.24 2.38 6.11
N VAL A 42 -6.57 2.36 4.94
CA VAL A 42 -5.25 2.99 4.78
C VAL A 42 -5.33 4.45 5.23
N GLN A 43 -4.54 4.83 6.22
CA GLN A 43 -4.50 6.21 6.74
C GLN A 43 -3.60 7.11 5.90
N GLU A 44 -2.52 6.54 5.37
CA GLU A 44 -1.53 7.29 4.63
C GLU A 44 -0.91 6.39 3.57
N PHE A 45 -0.76 6.95 2.37
CA PHE A 45 -0.12 6.30 1.25
C PHE A 45 0.90 7.25 0.65
N ARG A 46 2.08 6.72 0.31
CA ARG A 46 3.11 7.43 -0.42
C ARG A 46 3.66 6.53 -1.50
N ILE A 47 3.92 7.08 -2.67
CA ILE A 47 4.66 6.42 -3.74
C ILE A 47 5.64 7.42 -4.37
N ASP A 48 6.85 6.96 -4.69
CA ASP A 48 7.86 7.80 -5.36
C ASP A 48 7.99 7.48 -6.85
N GLY A 49 8.86 8.23 -7.55
CA GLY A 49 9.08 8.08 -8.99
C GLY A 49 9.74 6.74 -9.39
N ASP A 50 10.28 5.98 -8.45
CA ASP A 50 10.84 4.64 -8.67
C ASP A 50 9.83 3.53 -8.32
N SER A 51 8.55 3.89 -8.17
CA SER A 51 7.45 2.99 -7.78
C SER A 51 7.64 2.33 -6.41
N ARG A 52 8.43 2.92 -5.51
CA ARG A 52 8.49 2.48 -4.11
C ARG A 52 7.35 3.11 -3.34
N PHE A 53 6.58 2.30 -2.63
CA PHE A 53 5.47 2.77 -1.83
C PHE A 53 5.63 2.47 -0.34
N GLU A 54 4.98 3.29 0.47
CA GLU A 54 4.72 3.05 1.89
C GLU A 54 3.23 3.27 2.17
N VAL A 55 2.63 2.32 2.88
CA VAL A 55 1.25 2.34 3.38
C VAL A 55 1.29 2.36 4.89
N ARG A 56 0.50 3.24 5.52
CA ARG A 56 0.24 3.21 6.96
C ARG A 56 -1.19 2.82 7.26
N LEU A 57 -1.33 1.80 8.10
CA LEU A 57 -2.58 1.29 8.63
C LEU A 57 -2.80 1.84 10.06
N PRO A 58 -4.05 1.93 10.53
CA PRO A 58 -4.36 2.37 11.90
C PRO A 58 -3.68 1.53 12.98
N SER A 59 -3.53 0.24 12.71
CA SER A 59 -2.91 -0.73 13.58
C SER A 59 -2.51 -1.95 12.76
N PRO A 60 -1.60 -2.81 13.27
CA PRO A 60 -1.42 -4.14 12.71
C PRO A 60 -2.75 -4.90 12.67
N CYS A 61 -2.94 -5.75 11.67
CA CYS A 61 -4.15 -6.55 11.52
C CYS A 61 -3.89 -7.86 10.78
N THR A 62 -4.74 -8.85 11.00
CA THR A 62 -4.71 -10.12 10.27
C THR A 62 -5.83 -10.14 9.23
N ALA A 63 -5.49 -10.43 7.99
CA ALA A 63 -6.42 -10.71 6.91
C ALA A 63 -6.51 -12.22 6.65
N LYS A 64 -7.66 -12.65 6.15
CA LYS A 64 -7.90 -14.04 5.74
C LYS A 64 -7.89 -14.13 4.23
N PHE A 65 -7.00 -14.96 3.70
CA PHE A 65 -6.94 -15.43 2.32
C PHE A 65 -7.13 -16.97 2.36
N ASP A 66 -6.42 -17.74 1.54
CA ASP A 66 -6.31 -19.20 1.68
C ASP A 66 -5.55 -19.61 2.97
N GLY A 67 -4.95 -18.63 3.65
CA GLY A 67 -4.36 -18.75 4.99
C GLY A 67 -4.51 -17.44 5.79
N GLU A 68 -3.74 -17.30 6.86
CA GLU A 68 -3.62 -16.03 7.58
C GLU A 68 -2.49 -15.17 7.03
N VAL A 69 -2.77 -13.88 6.84
CA VAL A 69 -1.76 -12.89 6.46
C VAL A 69 -1.78 -11.78 7.49
N LEU A 70 -0.66 -11.59 8.19
CA LEU A 70 -0.45 -10.54 9.17
C LEU A 70 0.16 -9.33 8.48
N TYR A 71 -0.49 -8.18 8.63
CA TYR A 71 -0.01 -6.87 8.21
C TYR A 71 0.46 -6.08 9.42
N ASN A 72 1.64 -5.49 9.33
CA ASN A 72 2.12 -4.51 10.29
C ASN A 72 1.43 -3.15 10.05
N ALA A 73 1.56 -2.24 11.02
CA ALA A 73 1.03 -0.87 10.87
C ALA A 73 1.68 -0.09 9.72
N THR A 74 2.88 -0.49 9.28
CA THR A 74 3.57 0.08 8.12
C THR A 74 3.96 -1.04 7.18
N VAL A 75 3.57 -0.90 5.92
CA VAL A 75 3.85 -1.84 4.84
C VAL A 75 4.53 -1.08 3.71
N SER A 76 5.55 -1.67 3.11
CA SER A 76 6.26 -1.04 1.99
C SER A 76 6.69 -2.07 0.96
N GLY A 77 6.98 -1.59 -0.25
CA GLY A 77 7.44 -2.42 -1.35
C GLY A 77 7.68 -1.60 -2.62
N THR A 78 8.05 -2.28 -3.69
CA THR A 78 8.15 -1.71 -5.04
C THR A 78 7.07 -2.34 -5.90
N ILE A 79 6.19 -1.50 -6.47
CA ILE A 79 5.10 -1.96 -7.33
C ILE A 79 5.50 -1.92 -8.81
N SER A 80 5.11 -2.95 -9.54
CA SER A 80 5.24 -3.06 -10.99
C SER A 80 4.00 -3.76 -11.55
N PRO A 81 3.77 -3.76 -12.88
CA PRO A 81 2.61 -4.42 -13.46
C PRO A 81 2.51 -5.89 -13.01
N GLY A 82 1.40 -6.22 -12.32
CA GLY A 82 1.07 -7.56 -11.82
C GLY A 82 1.90 -8.03 -10.61
N GLN A 83 2.72 -7.17 -10.01
CA GLN A 83 3.65 -7.58 -8.96
C GLN A 83 3.92 -6.48 -7.91
N ILE A 84 4.14 -6.91 -6.67
CA ILE A 84 4.85 -6.14 -5.66
C ILE A 84 6.09 -6.93 -5.24
N ALA A 85 7.26 -6.29 -5.26
CA ALA A 85 8.53 -6.86 -4.84
C ALA A 85 9.12 -6.09 -3.65
N SER A 86 10.21 -6.60 -3.08
CA SER A 86 10.92 -5.98 -1.94
C SER A 86 10.00 -5.66 -0.77
N LEU A 87 9.03 -6.55 -0.54
CA LEU A 87 7.92 -6.30 0.36
C LEU A 87 8.37 -6.42 1.82
N SER A 88 7.88 -5.50 2.66
CA SER A 88 8.12 -5.46 4.09
C SER A 88 6.84 -5.20 4.87
N GLY A 89 6.78 -5.71 6.09
CA GLY A 89 5.63 -5.53 6.98
C GLY A 89 4.47 -6.49 6.75
N ILE A 90 4.66 -7.56 5.96
CA ILE A 90 3.67 -8.61 5.77
C ILE A 90 4.28 -9.98 6.07
N SER A 91 3.54 -10.81 6.80
CA SER A 91 3.86 -12.22 7.03
C SER A 91 2.68 -13.11 6.66
N ALA A 92 2.92 -14.23 6.00
CA ALA A 92 1.91 -15.24 5.72
C ALA A 92 2.14 -16.47 6.61
N GLN A 93 1.05 -17.12 7.01
CA GLN A 93 1.12 -18.36 7.78
C GLN A 93 1.14 -19.56 6.84
N ASP A 94 2.09 -20.46 7.04
CA ASP A 94 2.15 -21.78 6.39
C ASP A 94 2.52 -22.85 7.42
N LEU A 95 1.76 -23.96 7.45
CA LEU A 95 1.91 -25.07 8.41
C LEU A 95 2.22 -24.60 9.85
N PHE A 96 1.44 -23.63 10.34
CA PHE A 96 1.53 -23.02 11.68
C PHE A 96 2.73 -22.06 11.92
N LEU A 97 3.63 -21.90 10.96
CA LEU A 97 4.76 -20.98 11.01
C LEU A 97 4.45 -19.68 10.25
N TRP A 98 5.04 -18.57 10.69
CA TRP A 98 4.91 -17.27 10.03
C TRP A 98 6.16 -16.97 9.21
N PHE A 99 5.96 -16.73 7.92
CA PHE A 99 7.03 -16.40 6.99
C PHE A 99 6.84 -15.00 6.43
N LEU A 100 7.95 -14.26 6.30
CA LEU A 100 7.94 -12.93 5.71
C LEU A 100 7.59 -13.02 4.23
N VAL A 101 6.61 -12.25 3.79
CA VAL A 101 6.28 -12.11 2.38
C VAL A 101 7.28 -11.15 1.74
N ARG A 102 8.02 -11.63 0.72
CA ARG A 102 9.01 -10.86 -0.04
C ARG A 102 8.46 -10.28 -1.32
N ALA A 103 7.49 -10.96 -1.93
CA ALA A 103 6.81 -10.48 -3.11
C ALA A 103 5.36 -10.99 -3.17
N ILE A 104 4.52 -10.28 -3.92
CA ILE A 104 3.19 -10.73 -4.32
C ILE A 104 3.10 -10.67 -5.83
N ARG A 105 2.63 -11.72 -6.50
CA ARG A 105 2.58 -11.80 -7.96
C ARG A 105 1.27 -12.42 -8.44
N LEU A 106 0.80 -11.98 -9.59
CA LEU A 106 -0.20 -12.72 -10.37
C LEU A 106 0.52 -13.80 -11.18
N ASP A 107 -0.02 -15.03 -11.19
CA ASP A 107 0.51 -16.12 -12.02
C ASP A 107 0.28 -15.84 -13.50
N ASP A 108 -1.00 -15.67 -13.86
CA ASP A 108 -1.45 -15.26 -15.17
C ASP A 108 -2.65 -14.29 -15.05
N GLN A 109 -2.73 -13.32 -15.95
CA GLN A 109 -3.78 -12.30 -15.93
C GLN A 109 -5.20 -12.88 -16.09
N ALA A 110 -5.33 -14.13 -16.57
CA ALA A 110 -6.62 -14.76 -16.80
C ALA A 110 -7.16 -15.52 -15.56
N SER A 111 -6.30 -16.12 -14.74
CA SER A 111 -6.72 -16.81 -13.52
C SER A 111 -7.07 -15.86 -12.38
N GLY A 112 -6.43 -14.69 -12.33
CA GLY A 112 -6.60 -13.72 -11.25
C GLY A 112 -6.08 -14.22 -9.89
N ILE A 113 -5.33 -15.31 -9.87
CA ILE A 113 -4.76 -15.89 -8.65
C ILE A 113 -3.53 -15.09 -8.24
N ILE A 114 -3.47 -14.76 -6.94
CA ILE A 114 -2.33 -14.08 -6.32
C ILE A 114 -1.48 -15.07 -5.52
N HIS A 115 -0.15 -14.92 -5.62
CA HIS A 115 0.81 -15.72 -4.88
C HIS A 115 1.62 -14.83 -3.94
N PHE A 116 1.64 -15.20 -2.66
CA PHE A 116 2.53 -14.63 -1.65
C PHE A 116 3.86 -15.42 -1.69
N ASP A 117 4.91 -14.78 -2.18
CA ASP A 117 6.27 -15.33 -2.22
C ASP A 117 6.94 -15.09 -0.88
N VAL A 118 7.16 -16.16 -0.12
CA VAL A 118 7.79 -16.11 1.21
C VAL A 118 9.31 -16.34 1.18
N GLY A 119 9.89 -16.37 -0.03
CA GLY A 119 11.29 -16.72 -0.25
C GLY A 119 11.56 -18.23 -0.15
N VAL A 120 12.71 -18.65 -0.67
CA VAL A 120 13.16 -20.04 -0.57
C VAL A 120 13.77 -20.25 0.82
N VAL A 121 13.26 -21.22 1.57
CA VAL A 121 14.00 -21.78 2.70
C VAL A 121 15.13 -22.61 2.10
N ASP A 122 16.27 -21.97 1.86
CA ASP A 122 17.50 -22.66 1.48
C ASP A 122 17.95 -23.49 2.69
N LYS A 123 18.31 -24.76 2.48
CA LYS A 123 18.78 -25.68 3.52
C LYS A 123 20.22 -26.08 3.27
#